data_AF-A0A7J0D654-F1
#
_entry.id   AF-A0A7J0D654-F1
#
_cell.length_a   1.000
_cell.length_b   1.000
_cell.length_c   1.000
_cell.angle_alpha   90.00
_cell.angle_beta   90.00
_cell.angle_gamma   90.00
#
_symmetry.space_group_name_H-M   'P 1'
#
loop_
_entity.id
_entity.type
_entity.pdbx_description
1 polymer ?
#
loop_
_entity_poly.entity_id
_entity_poly.type
_entity_poly.pdbx_seq_one_letter_code
_entity_poly.pdbx_strand_id
1 'polypeptide(L)'
;MSDFTPDFREWPKTPRLFREIVITEKLDGTNAGLHISEDGQVVAQSRKRIITPDSDNYGFARWGQGIQRRYGMDRKMFSIFNVVRWGTQADEDGTTMKSRAGQSDLIDQVDAVPILYRGVFDQDVIDDLMKELREHGSYAAPGFMNPEGICVYHSQTRSAFKVTLDANDAGKWEVTA
;
A
#
# COMPACT_ATOMS: atom_id res chain seq x y z
N MET A 1 -11.85 -33.23 -43.67
CA MET A 1 -11.20 -32.17 -42.88
C MET A 1 -11.92 -32.11 -41.55
N SER A 2 -11.21 -32.13 -40.43
CA SER A 2 -11.84 -31.89 -39.12
C SER A 2 -12.17 -30.41 -39.02
N ASP A 3 -13.43 -30.08 -38.74
CA ASP A 3 -13.86 -28.70 -38.59
C ASP A 3 -13.21 -28.08 -37.35
N PHE A 4 -12.64 -26.88 -37.51
CA PHE A 4 -12.08 -26.09 -36.42
C PHE A 4 -13.22 -25.37 -35.69
N THR A 5 -13.48 -25.76 -34.45
CA THR A 5 -14.47 -25.11 -33.56
C THR A 5 -13.76 -24.58 -32.32
N PRO A 6 -13.37 -23.29 -32.30
CA PRO A 6 -12.72 -22.71 -31.13
C PRO A 6 -13.71 -22.51 -29.99
N ASP A 7 -13.24 -22.61 -28.75
CA ASP A 7 -14.01 -22.19 -27.58
C ASP A 7 -14.23 -20.67 -27.62
N PHE A 8 -15.49 -20.25 -27.50
CA PHE A 8 -15.79 -18.83 -27.33
C PHE A 8 -15.21 -18.32 -26.01
N ARG A 9 -14.42 -17.25 -26.11
CA ARG A 9 -13.93 -16.50 -24.95
C ARG A 9 -14.42 -15.07 -25.07
N GLU A 10 -15.26 -14.64 -24.12
CA GLU A 10 -15.74 -13.26 -24.09
C GLU A 10 -14.55 -12.30 -23.91
N TRP A 11 -14.56 -11.21 -24.67
CA TRP A 11 -13.58 -10.14 -24.50
C TRP A 11 -13.90 -9.35 -23.23
N PRO A 12 -12.93 -9.12 -22.33
CA PRO A 12 -13.19 -8.37 -21.11
C PRO A 12 -13.61 -6.93 -21.42
N LYS A 13 -14.50 -6.39 -20.59
CA LYS A 13 -14.92 -4.98 -20.70
C LYS A 13 -13.73 -4.05 -20.49
N THR A 14 -13.60 -3.04 -21.32
CA THR A 14 -12.60 -1.96 -21.15
C THR A 14 -13.02 -1.04 -19.99
N PRO A 15 -12.21 -0.94 -18.92
CA PRO A 15 -12.47 0.00 -17.82
C PRO A 15 -12.34 1.45 -18.26
N ARG A 16 -13.06 2.37 -17.62
CA ARG A 16 -12.93 3.82 -17.83
C ARG A 16 -11.83 4.34 -16.92
N LEU A 17 -10.97 5.22 -17.44
CA LEU A 17 -9.89 5.85 -16.68
C LEU A 17 -10.40 6.91 -15.69
N PHE A 18 -11.34 7.76 -16.12
CA PHE A 18 -11.92 8.83 -15.30
C PHE A 18 -12.97 8.27 -14.32
N ARG A 19 -12.49 7.50 -13.34
CA ARG A 19 -13.24 6.99 -12.20
C ARG A 19 -12.59 7.44 -10.90
N GLU A 20 -13.24 7.13 -9.78
CA GLU A 20 -12.67 7.41 -8.47
C GLU A 20 -11.33 6.67 -8.34
N ILE A 21 -10.30 7.44 -8.00
CA ILE A 21 -9.02 6.98 -7.52
C ILE A 21 -8.85 7.38 -6.05
N VAL A 22 -8.04 6.59 -5.35
CA VAL A 22 -7.59 6.88 -3.99
C VAL A 22 -6.07 6.87 -4.01
N ILE A 23 -5.47 7.99 -3.61
CA ILE A 23 -4.02 8.15 -3.57
C ILE A 23 -3.57 8.10 -2.11
N THR A 24 -2.57 7.28 -1.84
CA THR A 24 -1.91 7.15 -0.53
C THR A 24 -0.40 7.27 -0.72
N GLU A 25 0.33 7.68 0.31
CA GLU A 25 1.80 7.67 0.24
C GLU A 25 2.32 6.24 0.06
N LYS A 26 3.29 6.05 -0.83
CA LYS A 26 3.97 4.76 -0.97
C LYS A 26 5.10 4.68 0.04
N LEU A 27 5.00 3.70 0.93
CA LEU A 27 6.06 3.39 1.89
C LEU A 27 7.02 2.35 1.32
N ASP A 28 8.31 2.71 1.26
CA ASP A 28 9.39 1.83 0.89
C ASP A 28 9.77 0.97 2.10
N GLY A 29 8.95 -0.05 2.33
CA GLY A 29 9.12 -1.05 3.38
C GLY A 29 9.09 -2.46 2.81
N THR A 30 8.73 -3.44 3.64
CA THR A 30 8.41 -4.80 3.18
C THR A 30 6.92 -5.03 3.25
N ASN A 31 6.34 -5.67 2.24
CA ASN A 31 4.96 -6.12 2.32
C ASN A 31 4.82 -7.19 3.40
N ALA A 32 3.76 -7.06 4.18
CA ALA A 32 3.38 -7.99 5.20
C ALA A 32 1.86 -8.11 5.30
N GLY A 33 1.38 -9.23 5.82
CA GLY A 33 -0.03 -9.46 6.12
C GLY A 33 -0.19 -10.31 7.38
N LEU A 34 -1.35 -10.18 8.00
CA LEU A 34 -1.78 -11.01 9.12
C LEU A 34 -3.06 -11.74 8.71
N HIS A 35 -3.10 -13.05 8.97
CA HIS A 35 -4.31 -13.85 8.93
C HIS A 35 -4.78 -14.04 10.36
N ILE A 36 -6.06 -13.80 10.62
CA ILE A 36 -6.68 -13.98 11.93
C ILE A 36 -7.83 -14.97 11.74
N SER A 37 -7.79 -16.11 12.41
CA SER A 37 -8.86 -17.10 12.39
C SER A 37 -9.96 -16.76 13.40
N GLU A 38 -11.14 -17.38 13.25
CA GLU A 38 -12.29 -17.17 14.15
C GLU A 38 -11.99 -17.58 15.60
N ASP A 39 -11.11 -18.57 15.81
CA ASP A 39 -10.63 -19.01 17.12
C ASP A 39 -9.45 -18.19 17.66
N GLY A 40 -9.09 -17.09 16.99
CA GLY A 40 -8.10 -16.11 17.45
C GLY A 40 -6.65 -16.46 17.16
N GLN A 41 -6.37 -17.46 16.30
CA GLN A 41 -5.00 -17.72 15.85
C GLN A 41 -4.55 -16.65 14.87
N VAL A 42 -3.28 -16.26 14.97
CA VAL A 42 -2.68 -15.23 14.12
C VAL A 42 -1.50 -15.80 13.35
N VAL A 43 -1.51 -15.65 12.03
CA VAL A 43 -0.42 -16.07 11.14
C VAL A 43 0.11 -14.90 10.35
N ALA A 44 1.43 -14.71 10.41
CA ALA A 44 2.16 -13.70 9.63
C ALA A 44 2.45 -14.18 8.20
N GLN A 45 2.38 -13.29 7.23
CA GLN A 45 2.83 -13.55 5.86
C GLN A 45 3.63 -12.39 5.28
N SER A 46 4.50 -12.73 4.33
CA SER A 46 5.09 -11.80 3.37
C SER A 46 4.26 -11.80 2.09
N ARG A 47 4.71 -11.05 1.07
CA ARG A 47 4.14 -11.15 -0.28
C ARG A 47 4.21 -12.56 -0.89
N LYS A 48 5.18 -13.39 -0.49
CA LYS A 48 5.51 -14.65 -1.18
C LYS A 48 5.19 -15.92 -0.39
N ARG A 49 5.09 -15.82 0.94
CA ARG A 49 4.99 -16.98 1.84
C ARG A 49 4.47 -16.62 3.23
N ILE A 50 3.95 -17.62 3.94
CA ILE A 50 3.76 -17.59 5.39
C ILE A 50 5.12 -17.49 6.08
N ILE A 51 5.16 -16.73 7.17
CA ILE A 51 6.36 -16.47 7.98
C ILE A 51 6.22 -17.23 9.30
N THR A 52 7.29 -17.88 9.73
CA THR A 52 7.39 -18.53 11.04
C THR A 52 8.58 -17.97 11.82
N PRO A 53 8.65 -18.17 13.16
CA PRO A 53 9.83 -17.76 13.93
C PRO A 53 11.16 -18.32 13.41
N ASP A 54 11.13 -19.52 12.80
CA ASP A 54 12.31 -20.19 12.22
C ASP A 54 12.62 -19.75 10.78
N SER A 55 11.63 -19.17 10.08
CA SER A 55 11.74 -18.76 8.68
C SER A 55 11.22 -17.33 8.52
N ASP A 56 12.04 -16.41 9.00
CA ASP A 56 11.71 -14.99 9.05
C ASP A 56 11.80 -14.32 7.66
N ASN A 57 11.15 -13.16 7.50
CA ASN A 57 11.24 -12.27 6.35
C ASN A 57 11.66 -10.88 6.83
N TYR A 58 12.93 -10.51 6.66
CA TYR A 58 13.49 -9.23 7.11
C TYR A 58 13.19 -8.90 8.58
N GLY A 59 13.16 -9.91 9.44
CA GLY A 59 12.89 -9.73 10.86
C GLY A 59 11.39 -9.59 11.20
N PHE A 60 10.46 -9.78 10.27
CA PHE A 60 9.02 -9.66 10.52
C PHE A 60 8.51 -10.56 11.67
N ALA A 61 9.01 -11.79 11.81
CA ALA A 61 8.69 -12.69 12.92
C ALA A 61 9.28 -12.22 14.26
N ARG A 62 10.39 -11.46 14.21
CA ARG A 62 11.03 -10.81 15.37
C ARG A 62 10.74 -9.30 15.46
N TRP A 63 9.75 -8.83 14.69
CA TRP A 63 9.44 -7.41 14.46
C TRP A 63 10.66 -6.65 13.86
N GLY A 64 10.71 -6.40 12.55
CA GLY A 64 11.98 -6.25 11.79
C GLY A 64 12.81 -4.98 11.99
N GLN A 65 14.13 -5.12 12.15
CA GLN A 65 15.13 -4.04 12.00
C GLN A 65 15.85 -4.16 10.64
N GLY A 66 16.20 -3.03 10.00
CA GLY A 66 17.00 -3.05 8.75
C GLY A 66 16.20 -3.05 7.45
N ILE A 67 14.93 -2.66 7.48
CA ILE A 67 14.06 -2.63 6.29
C ILE A 67 14.18 -1.28 5.58
N GLN A 68 14.73 -1.30 4.36
CA GLN A 68 14.66 -0.22 3.36
C GLN A 68 14.98 1.18 3.93
N ARG A 69 14.14 2.19 3.64
CA ARG A 69 14.41 3.61 3.96
C ARG A 69 14.27 3.96 5.44
N ARG A 70 13.66 3.08 6.25
CA ARG A 70 13.40 3.24 7.70
C ARG A 70 12.59 4.47 8.13
N TYR A 71 12.38 5.45 7.24
CA TYR A 71 11.61 6.67 7.47
C TYR A 71 12.04 7.46 8.72
N GLY A 72 13.34 7.39 9.07
CA GLY A 72 13.90 8.08 10.24
C GLY A 72 13.43 7.55 11.60
N MET A 73 12.74 6.41 11.64
CA MET A 73 12.17 5.85 12.87
C MET A 73 13.16 4.93 13.59
N ASP A 74 13.23 5.05 14.92
CA ASP A 74 13.96 4.15 15.83
C ASP A 74 13.09 2.99 16.36
N ARG A 75 11.76 3.16 16.28
CA ARG A 75 10.72 2.17 16.54
C ARG A 75 10.21 1.53 15.25
N LYS A 76 9.55 0.36 15.36
CA LYS A 76 8.97 -0.30 14.18
C LYS A 76 7.51 0.10 14.02
N MET A 77 6.99 -0.01 12.80
CA MET A 77 5.62 0.39 12.45
C MET A 77 5.03 -0.63 11.51
N PHE A 78 3.74 -0.93 11.68
CA PHE A 78 2.93 -1.67 10.72
C PHE A 78 1.90 -0.73 10.11
N SER A 79 2.15 -0.30 8.87
CA SER A 79 1.26 0.61 8.16
C SER A 79 0.28 -0.17 7.27
N ILE A 80 -1.00 -0.09 7.60
CA ILE A 80 -2.09 -0.66 6.80
C ILE A 80 -2.27 0.21 5.55
N PHE A 81 -2.26 -0.43 4.38
CA PHE A 81 -2.52 0.20 3.08
C PHE A 81 -3.72 -0.46 2.41
N ASN A 82 -4.15 0.08 1.26
CA ASN A 82 -5.41 -0.31 0.62
C ASN A 82 -6.62 -0.02 1.52
N VAL A 83 -6.54 1.11 2.22
CA VAL A 83 -7.43 1.53 3.32
C VAL A 83 -8.90 1.65 2.92
N VAL A 84 -9.18 1.86 1.62
CA VAL A 84 -10.55 1.92 1.08
C VAL A 84 -11.11 0.54 0.74
N ARG A 85 -10.27 -0.47 0.48
CA ARG A 85 -10.72 -1.87 0.34
C ARG A 85 -11.25 -2.44 1.65
N TRP A 86 -10.72 -1.97 2.78
CA TRP A 86 -10.99 -2.52 4.11
C TRP A 86 -11.85 -1.60 4.99
N GLY A 87 -12.44 -0.54 4.43
CA GLY A 87 -13.30 0.36 5.18
C GLY A 87 -12.52 1.26 6.14
N THR A 88 -11.99 2.36 5.61
CA THR A 88 -11.74 3.57 6.41
C THR A 88 -12.64 4.69 5.90
N GLN A 89 -13.93 4.37 5.78
CA GLN A 89 -14.88 5.26 6.43
C GLN A 89 -14.77 4.92 7.90
N ALA A 90 -14.96 5.90 8.78
CA ALA A 90 -15.24 5.56 10.16
C ALA A 90 -16.30 4.45 10.17
N ASP A 91 -16.17 3.46 11.06
CA ASP A 91 -17.31 2.59 11.34
C ASP A 91 -18.54 3.47 11.67
N GLU A 92 -19.76 2.94 11.60
CA GLU A 92 -20.97 3.74 11.85
C GLU A 92 -20.94 4.53 13.18
N ASP A 93 -20.08 4.11 14.11
CA ASP A 93 -19.83 4.70 15.42
C ASP A 93 -18.69 5.74 15.49
N GLY A 94 -18.04 6.07 14.36
CA GLY A 94 -16.94 7.05 14.33
C GLY A 94 -15.54 6.46 14.59
N THR A 95 -15.40 5.15 14.79
CA THR A 95 -14.10 4.53 15.10
C THR A 95 -13.21 4.33 13.86
N THR A 96 -11.89 4.44 14.05
CA THR A 96 -10.86 4.26 13.03
C THR A 96 -9.86 3.19 13.46
N MET A 97 -9.04 2.67 12.54
CA MET A 97 -7.94 1.76 12.91
C MET A 97 -7.01 2.37 13.97
N LYS A 98 -6.77 3.69 13.89
CA LYS A 98 -6.01 4.43 14.89
C LYS A 98 -6.69 4.44 16.26
N SER A 99 -8.00 4.65 16.33
CA SER A 99 -8.73 4.60 17.60
C SER A 99 -8.81 3.19 18.18
N ARG A 100 -8.82 2.14 17.34
CA ARG A 100 -8.76 0.74 17.76
C ARG A 100 -7.37 0.37 18.30
N ALA A 101 -6.29 0.79 17.64
CA ALA A 101 -4.92 0.61 18.13
C ALA A 101 -4.70 1.31 19.48
N GLY A 102 -5.31 2.48 19.67
CA GLY A 102 -5.30 3.23 20.92
C GLY A 102 -5.97 2.56 22.12
N GLN A 103 -6.70 1.46 21.92
CA GLN A 103 -7.29 0.64 22.99
C GLN A 103 -6.37 -0.52 23.42
N SER A 104 -5.12 -0.55 22.93
CA SER A 104 -4.13 -1.59 23.19
C SER A 104 -2.74 -1.00 23.40
N ASP A 105 -1.80 -1.82 23.87
CA ASP A 105 -0.37 -1.45 23.97
C ASP A 105 0.30 -1.25 22.60
N LEU A 106 -0.42 -1.45 21.50
CA LEU A 106 0.03 -1.21 20.12
C LEU A 106 -0.19 0.23 19.65
N ILE A 107 -0.62 1.13 20.54
CA ILE A 107 -0.72 2.56 20.26
C ILE A 107 0.60 3.07 19.65
N ASP A 108 0.51 3.82 18.57
CA ASP A 108 1.64 4.33 17.79
C ASP A 108 2.57 3.26 17.16
N GLN A 109 2.11 2.01 17.01
CA GLN A 109 2.83 0.94 16.28
C GLN A 109 2.07 0.44 15.06
N VAL A 110 0.75 0.66 15.02
CA VAL A 110 -0.13 0.31 13.90
C VAL A 110 -0.86 1.56 13.46
N ASP A 111 -0.74 1.93 12.19
CA ASP A 111 -1.49 3.06 11.63
C ASP A 111 -1.91 2.78 10.19
N ALA A 112 -2.84 3.55 9.66
CA ALA A 112 -3.18 3.55 8.25
C ALA A 112 -2.32 4.57 7.51
N VAL A 113 -1.83 4.23 6.31
CA VAL A 113 -1.17 5.21 5.45
C VAL A 113 -2.17 6.32 5.11
N PRO A 114 -1.78 7.61 5.23
CA PRO A 114 -2.70 8.72 4.98
C PRO A 114 -3.22 8.71 3.54
N ILE A 115 -4.51 8.97 3.39
CA ILE A 115 -5.12 9.29 2.08
C ILE A 115 -4.74 10.72 1.75
N LEU A 116 -4.00 10.89 0.65
CA LEU A 116 -3.58 12.19 0.14
C LEU A 116 -4.63 12.79 -0.81
N TYR A 117 -5.35 11.93 -1.53
CA TYR A 117 -6.43 12.35 -2.42
C TYR A 117 -7.48 11.25 -2.59
N ARG A 118 -8.74 11.66 -2.76
CA ARG A 118 -9.85 10.81 -3.18
C ARG A 118 -10.76 11.60 -4.11
N GLY A 119 -10.92 11.13 -5.33
CA GLY A 119 -11.72 11.81 -6.34
C GLY A 119 -11.53 11.19 -7.71
N VAL A 120 -12.06 11.82 -8.76
CA VAL A 120 -11.88 11.34 -10.13
C VAL A 120 -10.40 11.39 -10.51
N PHE A 121 -9.94 10.44 -11.34
CA PHE A 121 -8.60 10.48 -11.92
C PHE A 121 -8.31 11.84 -12.55
N ASP A 122 -7.20 12.43 -12.13
CA ASP A 122 -6.64 13.66 -12.65
C ASP A 122 -5.12 13.55 -12.61
N GLN A 123 -4.47 13.85 -13.74
CA GLN A 123 -3.01 13.79 -13.87
C GLN A 123 -2.36 14.93 -13.07
N ASP A 124 -2.97 16.11 -13.04
CA ASP A 124 -2.39 17.28 -12.37
C ASP A 124 -2.31 17.04 -10.86
N VAL A 125 -3.32 16.38 -10.27
CA VAL A 125 -3.31 15.96 -8.87
C VAL A 125 -2.17 15.01 -8.55
N ILE A 126 -1.84 14.08 -9.46
CA ILE A 126 -0.72 13.15 -9.28
C ILE A 126 0.60 13.93 -9.31
N ASP A 127 0.77 14.82 -10.28
CA ASP A 127 2.01 15.58 -10.46
C ASP A 127 2.24 16.56 -9.29
N ASP A 128 1.18 17.22 -8.80
CA ASP A 128 1.23 18.09 -7.62
C ASP A 128 1.61 17.31 -6.36
N LEU A 129 0.99 16.15 -6.10
CA LEU A 129 1.34 15.33 -4.94
C LEU A 129 2.78 14.80 -5.00
N MET A 130 3.26 14.41 -6.19
CA MET A 130 4.65 14.00 -6.37
C MET A 130 5.61 15.17 -6.13
N LYS A 131 5.25 16.38 -6.57
CA LYS A 131 6.01 17.60 -6.29
C LYS A 131 6.03 17.92 -4.79
N GLU A 132 4.89 17.85 -4.12
CA GLU A 132 4.79 18.07 -2.67
C GLU A 132 5.67 17.10 -1.88
N LEU A 133 5.63 15.80 -2.21
CA LEU A 133 6.48 14.81 -1.56
C LEU A 133 7.97 15.10 -1.77
N ARG A 134 8.35 15.60 -2.96
CA ARG A 134 9.73 16.00 -3.27
C ARG A 134 10.17 17.24 -2.49
N GLU A 135 9.29 18.23 -2.34
CA GLU A 135 9.62 19.53 -1.73
C GLU A 135 9.50 19.51 -0.20
N HIS A 136 8.54 18.76 0.34
CA HIS A 136 8.17 18.80 1.76
C HIS A 136 8.40 17.47 2.50
N GLY A 137 8.74 16.39 1.79
CA GLY A 137 9.00 15.09 2.37
C GLY A 137 7.73 14.28 2.66
N SER A 138 7.88 13.24 3.49
CA SER A 138 6.84 12.27 3.80
C SER A 138 5.71 12.86 4.66
N TYR A 139 4.46 12.61 4.27
CA TYR A 139 3.27 12.87 5.07
C TYR A 139 3.10 11.82 6.17
N ALA A 140 3.45 10.57 5.87
CA ALA A 140 3.39 9.45 6.83
C ALA A 140 4.49 9.53 7.91
N ALA A 141 5.60 10.20 7.62
CA ALA A 141 6.72 10.39 8.53
C ALA A 141 7.23 11.85 8.48
N PRO A 142 6.60 12.78 9.20
CA PRO A 142 6.96 14.20 9.18
C PRO A 142 8.45 14.44 9.42
N GLY A 143 9.07 15.26 8.58
CA GLY A 143 10.50 15.56 8.61
C GLY A 143 11.40 14.59 7.83
N PHE A 144 10.84 13.50 7.29
CA PHE A 144 11.59 12.58 6.43
C PHE A 144 11.57 13.03 4.96
N MET A 145 12.69 13.56 4.48
CA MET A 145 12.79 14.22 3.16
C MET A 145 13.06 13.30 1.96
N ASN A 146 13.01 11.98 2.13
CA ASN A 146 13.26 11.03 1.06
C ASN A 146 12.12 10.01 0.85
N PRO A 147 10.85 10.46 0.65
CA PRO A 147 9.72 9.56 0.42
C PRO A 147 9.84 8.78 -0.90
N GLU A 148 9.16 7.64 -1.00
CA GLU A 148 9.24 6.78 -2.20
C GLU A 148 8.38 7.30 -3.36
N GLY A 149 7.20 7.83 -3.04
CA GLY A 149 6.20 8.28 -4.01
C GLY A 149 4.78 7.98 -3.52
N ILE A 150 3.89 7.60 -4.44
CA ILE A 150 2.47 7.35 -4.14
C ILE A 150 1.98 5.99 -4.67
N CYS A 151 0.92 5.48 -4.06
CA CYS A 151 0.09 4.40 -4.57
C CYS A 151 -1.25 4.97 -5.03
N VAL A 152 -1.64 4.70 -6.27
CA VAL A 152 -2.91 5.12 -6.88
C VAL A 152 -3.81 3.90 -7.05
N TYR A 153 -4.85 3.78 -6.24
CA TYR A 153 -5.87 2.73 -6.36
C TYR A 153 -7.01 3.20 -7.26
N HIS A 154 -7.35 2.42 -8.29
CA HIS A 154 -8.44 2.74 -9.21
C HIS A 154 -9.67 1.86 -8.94
N SER A 155 -10.78 2.49 -8.56
CA SER A 155 -11.98 1.82 -8.03
C SER A 155 -12.61 0.81 -8.99
N GLN A 156 -12.70 1.11 -10.29
CA GLN A 156 -13.36 0.23 -11.26
C GLN A 156 -12.54 -1.02 -11.60
N THR A 157 -11.20 -0.90 -11.62
CA THR A 157 -10.31 -2.04 -11.92
C THR A 157 -9.93 -2.81 -10.67
N ARG A 158 -10.09 -2.18 -9.50
CA ARG A 158 -9.64 -2.70 -8.20
C ARG A 158 -8.13 -2.98 -8.18
N SER A 159 -7.40 -2.25 -9.02
CA SER A 159 -5.95 -2.35 -9.15
C SER A 159 -5.29 -1.14 -8.52
N ALA A 160 -4.12 -1.36 -7.93
CA ALA A 160 -3.25 -0.30 -7.45
C ALA A 160 -2.05 -0.16 -8.39
N PHE A 161 -1.72 1.08 -8.71
CA PHE A 161 -0.54 1.49 -9.45
C PHE A 161 0.38 2.25 -8.50
N LYS A 162 1.66 2.36 -8.84
CA LYS A 162 2.61 3.18 -8.09
C LYS A 162 3.17 4.24 -9.02
N VAL A 163 3.49 5.39 -8.44
CA VAL A 163 4.30 6.42 -9.08
C VAL A 163 5.43 6.74 -8.11
N THR A 164 6.67 6.66 -8.57
CA THR A 164 7.87 6.72 -7.71
C THR A 164 8.75 7.91 -8.06
N LEU A 165 9.33 8.54 -7.02
CA LEU A 165 10.24 9.67 -7.17
C LEU A 165 11.61 9.22 -7.71
N ASP A 166 12.01 8.00 -7.38
CA ASP A 166 13.23 7.39 -7.87
C ASP A 166 13.19 7.23 -9.38
N ALA A 167 14.28 7.64 -10.05
CA ALA A 167 14.46 7.51 -11.50
C ALA A 167 13.27 8.05 -12.34
N ASN A 168 12.50 9.00 -11.79
CA ASN A 168 11.31 9.57 -12.43
C ASN A 168 10.31 8.49 -12.88
N ASP A 169 10.00 7.56 -11.98
CA ASP A 169 9.10 6.41 -12.16
C ASP A 169 9.58 5.32 -13.13
N ALA A 170 10.83 5.40 -13.61
CA ALA A 170 11.39 4.37 -14.46
C ALA A 170 11.45 3.01 -13.74
N GLY A 171 11.03 1.96 -14.45
CA GLY A 171 11.19 0.59 -14.02
C GLY A 171 12.67 0.22 -13.89
N LYS A 172 13.01 -0.66 -12.94
CA LYS A 172 14.41 -1.11 -12.73
C LYS A 172 15.11 -1.63 -13.99
N TRP A 173 14.34 -2.15 -14.95
CA TRP A 173 14.83 -2.67 -16.22
C TRP A 173 15.07 -1.56 -17.27
N GLU A 174 14.42 -0.40 -17.14
CA GLU A 174 14.60 0.76 -18.03
C GLU A 174 15.88 1.55 -17.72
N VAL A 175 16.33 1.53 -16.47
CA VAL A 175 17.53 2.28 -16.01
C VAL A 175 18.84 1.53 -16.29
N THR A 176 18.76 0.26 -16.68
CA THR A 176 19.92 -0.63 -16.95
C THR A 176 20.16 -0.89 -18.44
N ALA A 177 19.39 -0.27 -19.33
CA ALA A 177 19.56 -0.30 -20.79
C ALA A 177 20.28 0.96 -21.27
#